data_AF-A0A7Y4R2W8-F1
#
_entry.id   AF-A0A7Y4R2W8-F1
#
_cell.length_a   1.000
_cell.length_b   1.000
_cell.length_c   1.000
_cell.angle_alpha   90.00
_cell.angle_beta   90.00
_cell.angle_gamma   90.00
#
_symmetry.space_group_name_H-M   'P 1'
#
loop_
_entity.id
_entity.type
_entity.pdbx_description
1 polymer ?
#
loop_
_entity_poly.entity_id
_entity_poly.type
_entity_poly.pdbx_seq_one_letter_code
_entity_poly.pdbx_strand_id
1 'polypeptide(L)'
;MTDIKLTQYSHGAGCGCKISPAVLDSMLHSDLPKASYPNLLVGNESKDDAAVYDLGDGTCIVSTTDFFMPIVDDAFTFGAIASVNAISDVYAMGGEPFMAIA
;
A
#
# COMPACT_ATOMS: atom_id res chain seq x y z
N MET A 1 -21.41 -13.36 25.71
CA MET A 1 -20.14 -12.84 25.19
C MET A 1 -20.32 -11.37 24.94
N THR A 2 -19.47 -10.52 25.52
CA THR A 2 -19.45 -9.10 25.19
C THR A 2 -19.04 -8.93 23.74
N ASP A 3 -19.80 -8.13 23.00
CA ASP A 3 -19.54 -7.82 21.60
C ASP A 3 -18.22 -7.05 21.49
N ILE A 4 -17.26 -7.58 20.72
CA ILE A 4 -15.93 -6.99 20.59
C ILE A 4 -15.99 -5.90 19.53
N LYS A 5 -15.81 -4.65 19.94
CA LYS A 5 -15.69 -3.51 19.03
C LYS A 5 -14.28 -3.42 18.48
N LEU A 6 -14.04 -3.75 17.22
CA LEU A 6 -12.67 -3.70 16.67
C LEU A 6 -12.05 -2.30 16.70
N THR A 7 -12.87 -1.25 16.58
CA THR A 7 -12.38 0.14 16.65
C THR A 7 -11.77 0.49 18.00
N GLN A 8 -12.05 -0.25 19.08
CA GLN A 8 -11.44 -0.03 20.39
C GLN A 8 -9.92 -0.29 20.40
N TYR A 9 -9.40 -1.01 19.40
CA TYR A 9 -7.97 -1.27 19.23
C TYR A 9 -7.29 -0.26 18.30
N SER A 10 -8.05 0.68 17.71
CA SER A 10 -7.55 1.72 16.83
C SER A 10 -7.33 3.01 17.61
N HIS A 11 -6.08 3.31 17.95
CA HIS A 11 -5.71 4.51 18.72
C HIS A 11 -5.74 5.80 17.87
N GLY A 12 -6.09 5.71 16.59
CA GLY A 12 -6.20 6.83 15.66
C GLY A 12 -7.27 6.59 14.59
N ALA A 13 -7.72 7.66 13.93
CA ALA A 13 -8.83 7.61 12.98
C ALA A 13 -8.38 7.13 11.58
N GLY A 14 -8.27 5.82 11.36
CA GLY A 14 -8.14 5.21 10.02
C GLY A 14 -6.97 5.73 9.17
N CYS A 15 -7.25 6.14 7.92
CA CYS A 15 -6.24 6.63 6.96
C CYS A 15 -5.52 7.92 7.43
N GLY A 16 -6.07 8.63 8.43
CA GLY A 16 -5.41 9.77 9.09
C GLY A 16 -4.21 9.39 9.97
N CYS A 17 -3.91 8.10 10.11
CA CYS A 17 -2.73 7.58 10.81
C CYS A 17 -1.48 7.48 9.91
N LYS A 18 -1.57 7.83 8.61
CA LYS A 18 -0.40 7.81 7.71
C LYS A 18 0.60 8.90 8.13
N ILE A 19 1.89 8.57 8.07
CA ILE A 19 2.97 9.54 8.26
C ILE A 19 2.87 10.58 7.14
N SER A 20 2.99 11.87 7.46
CA SER A 20 2.92 12.91 6.45
C SER A 20 4.01 12.73 5.37
N PRO A 21 3.74 13.07 4.09
CA PRO A 21 4.69 12.84 3.00
C PRO A 21 6.07 13.45 3.25
N ALA A 22 6.14 14.65 3.85
CA ALA A 22 7.41 15.32 4.15
C ALA A 22 8.24 14.57 5.20
N VAL A 23 7.58 14.01 6.24
CA VAL A 23 8.27 13.23 7.27
C VAL A 23 8.73 11.89 6.68
N LEU A 24 7.89 11.22 5.87
CA LEU A 24 8.26 9.97 5.22
C LEU A 24 9.46 10.15 4.28
N ASP A 25 9.48 11.22 3.49
CA ASP A 25 10.60 11.57 2.60
C ASP A 25 11.91 11.72 3.37
N SER A 26 11.87 12.37 4.55
CA SER A 26 13.04 12.50 5.42
C SER A 26 13.51 11.17 6.00
N MET A 27 12.58 10.25 6.32
CA MET A 27 12.89 8.94 6.88
C MET A 27 13.47 7.98 5.85
N LEU A 28 13.00 8.06 4.60
CA LEU A 28 13.48 7.23 3.49
C LEU A 28 14.73 7.79 2.80
N HIS A 29 15.15 9.00 3.16
CA HIS A 29 16.36 9.59 2.63
C HIS A 29 17.59 8.75 3.00
N SER A 30 18.45 8.49 2.02
CA SER A 30 19.68 7.74 2.19
C SER A 30 20.79 8.33 1.33
N ASP A 31 21.96 8.52 1.92
CA ASP A 31 23.20 8.92 1.22
C ASP A 31 23.89 7.73 0.54
N LEU A 32 23.35 6.52 0.67
CA LEU A 32 23.90 5.35 -0.01
C LEU A 32 23.72 5.51 -1.53
N PRO A 33 24.69 5.03 -2.34
CA PRO A 33 24.56 5.04 -3.79
C PRO A 33 23.26 4.32 -4.19
N LYS A 34 22.39 5.03 -4.92
CA LYS A 34 21.17 4.42 -5.45
C LYS A 34 21.56 3.31 -6.42
N ALA A 35 21.12 2.10 -6.13
CA ALA A 35 21.21 1.02 -7.09
C ALA A 35 20.31 1.35 -8.30
N SER A 36 20.87 1.24 -9.50
CA SER A 36 20.11 1.42 -10.73
C SER A 36 19.50 0.09 -11.13
N TYR A 37 18.17 0.05 -11.25
CA TYR A 37 17.42 -1.09 -11.74
C TYR A 37 16.76 -0.71 -13.06
N PRO A 38 17.37 -1.03 -14.22
CA PRO A 38 16.89 -0.54 -15.52
C PRO A 38 15.44 -0.92 -15.85
N ASN A 39 14.97 -2.03 -15.30
CA ASN A 39 13.61 -2.54 -15.51
C ASN A 39 12.61 -2.02 -14.47
N LEU A 40 13.05 -1.28 -13.45
CA LEU A 40 12.15 -0.65 -12.49
C LEU A 40 11.63 0.66 -13.11
N LEU A 41 10.41 0.62 -13.64
CA LEU A 41 9.79 1.75 -14.32
C LEU A 41 9.27 2.80 -13.34
N VAL A 42 8.69 2.34 -12.24
CA VAL A 42 8.15 3.17 -11.15
C VAL A 42 8.72 2.60 -9.86
N GLY A 43 9.60 3.37 -9.22
CA GLY A 43 10.29 3.01 -7.99
C GLY A 43 10.06 4.02 -6.88
N ASN A 44 10.79 3.88 -5.77
CA ASN A 44 10.64 4.75 -4.60
C ASN A 44 10.90 6.25 -4.90
N GLU A 45 11.67 6.58 -5.95
CA GLU A 45 11.87 7.99 -6.35
C GLU A 45 10.62 8.68 -6.91
N SER A 46 9.68 7.92 -7.48
CA SER A 46 8.49 8.47 -8.14
C SER A 46 7.40 8.91 -7.15
N LYS A 47 7.41 8.37 -5.93
CA LYS A 47 6.39 8.61 -4.88
C LYS A 47 4.96 8.26 -5.34
N ASP A 48 4.84 7.30 -6.24
CA ASP A 48 3.56 6.77 -6.74
C ASP A 48 2.95 5.70 -5.81
N ASP A 49 1.71 5.32 -6.11
CA ASP A 49 0.90 4.39 -5.30
C ASP A 49 1.37 2.92 -5.40
N ALA A 50 2.24 2.57 -6.35
CA ALA A 50 2.79 1.22 -6.49
C ALA A 50 4.16 1.21 -7.18
N ALA A 51 4.91 0.13 -7.02
CA ALA A 51 6.10 -0.15 -7.81
C ALA A 51 5.73 -0.87 -9.11
N VAL A 52 6.38 -0.51 -10.22
CA VAL A 52 6.17 -1.13 -11.53
C VAL A 52 7.49 -1.64 -12.09
N TYR A 53 7.55 -2.94 -12.40
CA TYR A 53 8.74 -3.61 -12.92
C TYR A 53 8.48 -4.28 -14.26
N ASP A 54 9.29 -3.98 -15.27
CA ASP A 54 9.22 -4.55 -16.61
C ASP A 54 9.91 -5.92 -16.68
N LEU A 55 9.20 -6.91 -17.21
CA LEU A 55 9.72 -8.26 -17.42
C LEU A 55 10.55 -8.38 -18.72
N GLY A 56 10.50 -7.36 -19.58
CA GLY A 56 11.26 -7.29 -20.84
C GLY A 56 10.57 -7.96 -22.03
N ASP A 57 9.34 -8.43 -21.86
CA ASP A 57 8.50 -9.03 -22.91
C ASP A 57 7.26 -8.17 -23.24
N GLY A 58 7.21 -6.94 -22.71
CA GLY A 58 6.05 -6.05 -22.80
C GLY A 58 5.05 -6.23 -21.65
N THR A 59 5.29 -7.16 -20.73
CA THR A 59 4.50 -7.34 -19.51
C THR A 59 5.18 -6.63 -18.33
N CYS A 60 4.39 -5.96 -17.50
CA CYS A 60 4.86 -5.33 -16.27
C CYS A 60 4.20 -5.95 -15.04
N ILE A 61 4.97 -6.08 -13.95
CA ILE A 61 4.45 -6.41 -12.63
C ILE A 61 4.18 -5.11 -11.88
N VAL A 62 2.95 -4.94 -11.41
CA VAL A 62 2.58 -3.90 -10.44
C VAL A 62 2.56 -4.53 -9.04
N SER A 63 3.26 -3.92 -8.10
CA SER A 63 3.32 -4.38 -6.71
C SER A 63 3.03 -3.22 -5.76
N THR A 64 2.02 -3.40 -4.92
CA THR A 64 1.63 -2.46 -3.86
C THR A 64 1.44 -3.21 -2.54
N THR A 65 1.46 -2.48 -1.44
CA THR A 65 1.10 -2.94 -0.10
C THR A 65 0.45 -1.80 0.67
N ASP A 66 -0.74 -2.04 1.22
CA ASP A 66 -1.38 -1.10 2.16
C ASP A 66 -2.07 -1.89 3.28
N PHE A 67 -2.00 -1.34 4.49
CA PHE A 67 -2.62 -1.90 5.69
C PHE A 67 -2.91 -0.78 6.68
N PHE A 68 -3.97 -0.95 7.46
CA PHE A 68 -4.37 0.03 8.45
C PHE A 68 -5.13 -0.61 9.61
N MET A 69 -5.24 0.13 10.72
CA MET A 69 -5.98 -0.30 11.90
C MET A 69 -7.50 -0.33 11.63
N PRO A 70 -8.29 -1.12 12.37
CA PRO A 70 -9.73 -1.23 12.16
C PRO A 70 -10.45 0.13 12.17
N ILE A 71 -11.30 0.36 11.16
CA ILE A 71 -12.12 1.59 11.02
C ILE A 71 -13.62 1.34 11.24
N VAL A 72 -14.02 0.07 11.30
CA VAL A 72 -15.39 -0.38 11.59
C VAL A 72 -15.31 -1.55 12.58
N ASP A 73 -16.39 -1.77 13.34
CA ASP A 73 -16.42 -2.81 14.37
C ASP A 73 -16.63 -4.23 13.82
N ASP A 74 -17.25 -4.36 12.64
CA ASP A 74 -17.49 -5.66 12.01
C ASP A 74 -16.23 -6.15 11.27
N ALA A 75 -15.72 -7.32 11.66
CA ALA A 75 -14.47 -7.88 11.14
C ALA A 75 -14.52 -8.19 9.64
N PHE A 76 -15.66 -8.69 9.16
CA PHE A 76 -15.83 -9.04 7.76
C PHE A 76 -15.85 -7.79 6.88
N THR A 77 -16.59 -6.77 7.30
CA THR A 77 -16.65 -5.47 6.63
C THR A 77 -15.30 -4.79 6.65
N PHE A 78 -14.58 -4.81 7.78
CA PHE A 78 -13.22 -4.26 7.83
C PHE A 78 -12.28 -4.95 6.85
N GLY A 79 -12.27 -6.29 6.81
CA GLY A 79 -11.47 -7.06 5.87
C GLY A 79 -11.78 -6.70 4.41
N ALA A 80 -13.06 -6.62 4.05
CA ALA A 80 -13.48 -6.21 2.71
C ALA A 80 -12.98 -4.79 2.35
N ILE A 81 -13.10 -3.83 3.27
CA ILE A 81 -12.61 -2.46 3.05
C ILE A 81 -11.08 -2.45 2.88
N ALA A 82 -10.34 -3.15 3.75
CA ALA A 82 -8.89 -3.22 3.69
C ALA A 82 -8.39 -3.85 2.39
N SER A 83 -9.01 -4.96 1.96
CA SER A 83 -8.67 -5.60 0.68
C SER A 83 -8.95 -4.70 -0.51
N VAL A 84 -10.11 -4.02 -0.55
CA VAL A 84 -10.44 -3.11 -1.66
C VAL A 84 -9.47 -1.92 -1.70
N ASN A 85 -9.08 -1.37 -0.55
CA ASN A 85 -8.10 -0.29 -0.48
C ASN A 85 -6.73 -0.72 -1.04
N ALA A 86 -6.19 -1.86 -0.58
CA ALA A 86 -4.90 -2.35 -1.05
C ALA A 86 -4.91 -2.72 -2.55
N ILE A 87 -6.01 -3.24 -3.07
CA ILE A 87 -6.16 -3.54 -4.50
C ILE A 87 -6.32 -2.26 -5.34
N SER A 88 -6.78 -1.16 -4.74
CA SER A 88 -7.10 0.08 -5.47
C SER A 88 -5.89 0.67 -6.20
N ASP A 89 -4.69 0.55 -5.64
CA ASP A 89 -3.47 1.12 -6.24
C ASP A 89 -3.12 0.39 -7.55
N VAL A 90 -3.39 -0.91 -7.65
CA VAL A 90 -3.19 -1.66 -8.91
C VAL A 90 -4.11 -1.10 -9.99
N TYR A 91 -5.37 -0.83 -9.66
CA TYR A 91 -6.31 -0.21 -10.61
C TYR A 91 -5.93 1.24 -10.94
N ALA A 92 -5.42 2.01 -9.96
CA ALA A 92 -4.98 3.39 -10.18
C ALA A 92 -3.81 3.46 -11.18
N MET A 93 -2.93 2.45 -11.16
CA MET A 93 -1.85 2.29 -12.15
C MET A 93 -2.31 1.69 -13.49
N GLY A 94 -3.61 1.40 -13.65
CA GLY A 94 -4.18 0.79 -14.87
C GLY A 94 -3.89 -0.71 -15.02
N GLY A 95 -3.46 -1.37 -13.95
CA GLY A 95 -3.18 -2.81 -13.93
C GLY A 95 -4.41 -3.68 -13.64
N GLU A 96 -4.25 -4.99 -13.86
CA GLU A 96 -5.24 -6.00 -13.49
C GLU A 96 -4.71 -6.83 -12.29
N PRO A 97 -5.40 -6.84 -11.14
CA PRO A 97 -4.96 -7.62 -9.98
C PRO A 97 -5.05 -9.13 -10.26
N PHE A 98 -3.96 -9.86 -10.09
CA PHE A 98 -3.91 -11.30 -10.37
C PHE A 98 -3.69 -12.17 -9.12
N MET A 99 -3.08 -11.64 -8.06
CA MET A 99 -2.86 -12.34 -6.80
C MET A 99 -2.76 -11.38 -5.61
N ALA A 100 -2.95 -11.91 -4.41
CA ALA A 100 -2.74 -11.21 -3.15
C ALA A 100 -2.29 -12.18 -2.06
N ILE A 101 -1.70 -11.65 -0.99
CA ILE A 101 -1.42 -12.38 0.26
C ILE A 101 -2.34 -11.85 1.37
N ALA A 102 -2.76 -12.75 2.27
CA ALA A 102 -3.62 -12.46 3.41
C ALA A 102 -2.82 -12.43 4.72
#